data_AF-A0A349AXA7-F1
#
_entry.id   AF-A0A349AXA7-F1
#
_cell.length_a   1.000
_cell.length_b   1.000
_cell.length_c   1.000
_cell.angle_alpha   90.00
_cell.angle_beta   90.00
_cell.angle_gamma   90.00
#
_symmetry.space_group_name_H-M   'P 1'
#
loop_
_entity.id
_entity.type
_entity.pdbx_description
1 polymer ?
#
loop_
_entity_poly.entity_id
_entity_poly.type
_entity_poly.pdbx_seq_one_letter_code
_entity_poly.pdbx_strand_id
1 'polypeptide(L)'
;MKVNPNYKALRLARDDYPKADPFCRAFVDARPKLCTLDAHPYAADMGSAARAAARGDSLARSNWDPTAEPPSWKKGAVQPTGTRALMALVDTASAERFGLVTAAIRNANGAFVKPTTTSMSAALTGATLNADKSVLVVNPAYKNDLAYPLTQISYAATVPAALSALARADYATLLNYAAADGQTFGLEPGELPAGYAPMSAALRAKTIAVATQIKNYKPGVTPSEQTVNESTPTDAGTGNPVSVETLMESSTNDSLTVNTAETSLIAATVNPLGKVRFVPAVILLLSLVAGAGGAFLIRLGRA
;
A
#
# COMPACT_ATOMS: atom_id res chain seq x y z
N MET A 1 -0.71 -14.17 -29.44
CA MET A 1 -1.49 -14.20 -28.18
C MET A 1 -2.97 -14.10 -28.55
N LYS A 2 -3.83 -15.04 -28.13
CA LYS A 2 -5.29 -14.97 -28.39
C LYS A 2 -5.94 -14.20 -27.24
N VAL A 3 -6.50 -13.03 -27.52
CA VAL A 3 -7.19 -12.21 -26.51
C VAL A 3 -8.53 -12.86 -26.18
N ASN A 4 -8.87 -12.96 -24.88
CA ASN A 4 -10.16 -13.49 -24.42
C ASN A 4 -11.30 -12.61 -25.00
N PRO A 5 -12.30 -13.19 -25.71
CA PRO A 5 -13.39 -12.44 -26.34
C PRO A 5 -14.13 -11.48 -25.40
N ASN A 6 -14.25 -11.83 -24.11
CA ASN A 6 -14.88 -11.00 -23.09
C ASN A 6 -14.18 -9.65 -22.87
N TYR A 7 -12.95 -9.50 -23.34
CA TYR A 7 -12.09 -8.32 -23.13
C TYR A 7 -11.74 -7.59 -24.42
N LYS A 8 -12.38 -7.94 -25.55
CA LYS A 8 -12.20 -7.20 -26.81
C LYS A 8 -12.58 -5.72 -26.69
N ALA A 9 -13.53 -5.41 -25.81
CA ALA A 9 -13.99 -4.04 -25.54
C ALA A 9 -13.31 -3.42 -24.29
N LEU A 10 -12.31 -4.08 -23.69
CA LEU A 10 -11.63 -3.56 -22.52
C LEU A 10 -10.78 -2.34 -22.91
N ARG A 11 -11.25 -1.14 -22.58
CA ARG A 11 -10.47 0.09 -22.71
C ARG A 11 -9.35 0.10 -21.67
N LEU A 12 -8.12 0.33 -22.10
CA LEU A 12 -6.98 0.53 -21.21
C LEU A 12 -6.96 2.01 -20.75
N ALA A 13 -6.35 2.26 -19.58
CA ALA A 13 -6.59 3.42 -18.70
C ALA A 13 -7.96 3.36 -17.99
N ARG A 14 -8.01 2.54 -16.93
CA ARG A 14 -9.16 2.39 -16.05
C ARG A 14 -8.67 2.17 -14.62
N ASP A 15 -9.46 2.64 -13.67
CA ASP A 15 -9.10 2.66 -12.24
C ASP A 15 -9.55 1.40 -11.49
N ASP A 16 -10.16 0.45 -12.20
CA ASP A 16 -10.54 -0.84 -11.68
C ASP A 16 -9.74 -1.97 -12.35
N TYR A 17 -9.53 -3.03 -11.58
CA TYR A 17 -8.81 -4.22 -12.01
C TYR A 17 -9.81 -5.37 -12.13
N PRO A 18 -10.55 -5.51 -13.24
CA PRO A 18 -11.45 -6.64 -13.40
C PRO A 18 -10.65 -7.94 -13.51
N LYS A 19 -11.07 -9.01 -12.82
CA LYS A 19 -10.51 -10.34 -13.06
C LYS A 19 -10.79 -10.74 -14.50
N ALA A 20 -9.80 -11.33 -15.16
CA ALA A 20 -9.87 -11.71 -16.58
C ALA A 20 -10.86 -12.85 -16.89
N ASP A 21 -11.66 -13.31 -15.93
CA ASP A 21 -12.68 -14.33 -16.14
C ASP A 21 -13.99 -13.96 -15.40
N PRO A 22 -15.08 -13.64 -16.12
CA PRO A 22 -16.38 -13.37 -15.51
C PRO A 22 -17.16 -14.65 -15.16
N PHE A 23 -16.53 -15.83 -15.23
CA PHE A 23 -17.16 -17.09 -14.93
C PHE A 23 -17.86 -17.08 -13.57
N CYS A 24 -19.08 -17.59 -13.57
CA CYS A 24 -19.84 -17.87 -12.36
C CYS A 24 -20.29 -19.32 -12.41
N ARG A 25 -19.93 -20.08 -11.37
CA ARG A 25 -20.45 -21.42 -11.17
C ARG A 25 -21.88 -21.32 -10.66
N ALA A 26 -22.83 -21.77 -11.46
CA ALA A 26 -24.19 -22.01 -11.00
C ALA A 26 -24.26 -23.36 -10.28
N PHE A 27 -25.23 -23.49 -9.38
CA PHE A 27 -25.50 -24.73 -8.67
C PHE A 27 -26.99 -25.07 -8.77
N VAL A 28 -27.29 -26.35 -8.64
CA VAL A 28 -28.66 -26.88 -8.76
C VAL A 28 -29.49 -26.68 -7.48
N ASP A 29 -28.82 -26.46 -6.35
CA ASP A 29 -29.38 -26.20 -5.03
C ASP A 29 -29.47 -24.69 -4.73
N ALA A 30 -30.11 -24.33 -3.62
CA ALA A 30 -30.46 -22.95 -3.25
C ALA A 30 -29.27 -22.01 -2.93
N ARG A 31 -28.02 -22.44 -3.14
CA ARG A 31 -26.85 -21.59 -2.90
C ARG A 31 -26.69 -20.55 -4.02
N PRO A 32 -26.24 -19.33 -3.70
CA PRO A 32 -25.98 -18.31 -4.71
C PRO A 32 -24.87 -18.78 -5.67
N LYS A 33 -24.92 -18.26 -6.90
CA LYS A 33 -23.85 -18.45 -7.88
C LYS A 33 -22.52 -18.02 -7.27
N LEU A 34 -21.46 -18.78 -7.52
CA LEU A 34 -20.12 -18.45 -7.06
C LEU A 34 -19.34 -17.87 -8.24
N CYS A 35 -19.21 -16.55 -8.27
CA CYS A 35 -18.46 -15.84 -9.30
C CYS A 35 -16.97 -15.74 -8.97
N THR A 36 -16.13 -15.51 -9.97
CA THR A 36 -14.66 -15.46 -9.80
C THR A 36 -14.19 -14.48 -8.72
N LEU A 37 -14.82 -13.31 -8.59
CA LEU A 37 -14.46 -12.33 -7.55
C LEU A 37 -14.87 -12.77 -6.14
N ASP A 38 -16.00 -13.47 -6.00
CA ASP A 38 -16.43 -14.02 -4.72
C ASP A 38 -15.57 -15.20 -4.31
N ALA A 39 -15.23 -16.07 -5.27
CA ALA A 39 -14.39 -17.24 -5.09
C ALA A 39 -12.93 -16.88 -4.79
N HIS A 40 -12.41 -15.86 -5.48
CA HIS A 40 -11.00 -15.44 -5.44
C HIS A 40 -10.91 -13.91 -5.27
N PRO A 41 -11.27 -13.39 -4.09
CA PRO A 41 -11.19 -11.97 -3.82
C PRO A 41 -9.75 -11.47 -3.95
N TYR A 42 -9.59 -10.18 -4.28
CA TYR A 42 -8.30 -9.53 -4.18
C TYR A 42 -7.83 -9.47 -2.72
N ALA A 43 -6.52 -9.56 -2.52
CA ALA A 43 -5.95 -9.10 -1.27
C ALA A 43 -6.17 -7.58 -1.14
N ALA A 44 -6.31 -7.08 0.09
CA ALA A 44 -6.52 -5.66 0.34
C ALA A 44 -5.27 -4.83 -0.03
N ASP A 45 -4.09 -5.42 0.14
CA ASP A 45 -2.79 -4.78 -0.07
C ASP A 45 -1.69 -5.85 -0.25
N MET A 46 -0.48 -5.43 -0.64
CA MET A 46 0.64 -6.34 -0.87
C MET A 46 1.15 -7.02 0.41
N GLY A 47 1.01 -6.38 1.57
CA GLY A 47 1.37 -6.96 2.87
C GLY A 47 0.41 -8.05 3.31
N SER A 48 -0.90 -7.84 3.15
CA SER A 48 -1.92 -8.88 3.41
C SER A 48 -1.81 -10.05 2.44
N ALA A 49 -1.51 -9.78 1.16
CA ALA A 49 -1.18 -10.82 0.18
C ALA A 49 0.05 -11.63 0.59
N ALA A 50 1.14 -10.97 1.00
CA ALA A 50 2.36 -11.64 1.43
C ALA A 50 2.12 -12.53 2.66
N ARG A 51 1.41 -12.00 3.66
CA ARG A 51 1.03 -12.73 4.87
C ARG A 51 0.12 -13.94 4.58
N ALA A 52 -0.79 -13.81 3.61
CA ALA A 52 -1.67 -14.90 3.20
C ALA A 52 -0.85 -16.01 2.52
N ALA A 53 -0.04 -15.66 1.53
CA ALA A 53 0.85 -16.59 0.83
C ALA A 53 1.79 -17.33 1.80
N ALA A 54 2.42 -16.61 2.74
CA ALA A 54 3.31 -17.19 3.74
C ALA A 54 2.63 -18.28 4.59
N ARG A 55 1.31 -18.17 4.82
CA ARG A 55 0.52 -19.10 5.63
C ARG A 55 -0.19 -20.19 4.82
N GLY A 56 0.02 -20.24 3.50
CA GLY A 56 -0.73 -21.17 2.63
C GLY A 56 -2.19 -20.77 2.45
N ASP A 57 -2.53 -19.50 2.68
CA ASP A 57 -3.88 -18.98 2.57
C ASP A 57 -4.11 -18.36 1.18
N SER A 58 -4.96 -18.97 0.37
CA SER A 58 -5.29 -18.49 -0.98
C SER A 58 -6.30 -17.35 -0.98
N LEU A 59 -6.82 -16.95 0.19
CA LEU A 59 -7.95 -16.03 0.36
C LEU A 59 -9.25 -16.49 -0.30
N ALA A 60 -9.29 -17.69 -0.87
CA ALA A 60 -10.44 -18.17 -1.61
C ALA A 60 -11.65 -18.38 -0.69
N ARG A 61 -12.86 -18.13 -1.20
CA ARG A 61 -14.12 -18.50 -0.55
C ARG A 61 -14.77 -19.63 -1.33
N SER A 62 -14.55 -20.85 -0.85
CA SER A 62 -14.98 -22.08 -1.55
C SER A 62 -15.98 -22.91 -0.76
N ASN A 63 -16.19 -22.59 0.52
CA ASN A 63 -16.94 -23.43 1.44
C ASN A 63 -18.31 -22.80 1.67
N TRP A 64 -19.36 -23.39 1.12
CA TRP A 64 -20.72 -22.92 1.36
C TRP A 64 -21.15 -23.30 2.78
N ASP A 65 -21.58 -22.31 3.56
CA ASP A 65 -22.14 -22.50 4.89
C ASP A 65 -23.61 -22.06 4.89
N PRO A 66 -24.56 -23.00 4.78
CA PRO A 66 -25.98 -22.69 4.83
C PRO A 66 -26.48 -22.31 6.23
N THR A 67 -25.67 -22.53 7.26
CA THR A 67 -26.03 -22.28 8.67
C THR A 67 -25.53 -20.92 9.18
N ALA A 68 -24.69 -20.24 8.40
CA ALA A 68 -24.33 -18.86 8.67
C ALA A 68 -25.56 -17.94 8.55
N GLU A 69 -25.59 -16.85 9.32
CA GLU A 69 -26.63 -15.83 9.24
C GLU A 69 -26.04 -14.49 8.76
N PRO A 70 -26.28 -14.06 7.50
CA PRO A 70 -26.94 -14.81 6.43
C PRO A 70 -26.06 -15.93 5.84
N PRO A 71 -26.66 -16.92 5.13
CA PRO A 71 -25.93 -18.00 4.48
C PRO A 71 -24.86 -17.46 3.53
N SER A 72 -23.62 -17.98 3.65
CA SER A 72 -22.47 -17.34 2.99
C SER A 72 -21.37 -18.31 2.59
N TRP A 73 -20.60 -17.91 1.57
CA TRP A 73 -19.34 -18.56 1.22
C TRP A 73 -18.26 -18.20 2.25
N LYS A 74 -17.83 -19.18 3.03
CA LYS A 74 -16.73 -19.07 3.98
C LYS A 74 -15.39 -19.28 3.29
N LYS A 75 -14.38 -18.77 3.97
CA LYS A 75 -12.98 -18.92 3.60
C LYS A 75 -12.60 -20.41 3.49
N GLY A 76 -11.82 -20.74 2.46
CA GLY A 76 -11.22 -22.05 2.27
C GLY A 76 -10.18 -22.36 3.35
N ALA A 77 -9.90 -23.64 3.55
CA ALA A 77 -8.82 -24.07 4.43
C ALA A 77 -7.47 -23.62 3.88
N VAL A 78 -6.53 -23.30 4.79
CA VAL A 78 -5.14 -23.02 4.40
C VAL A 78 -4.44 -24.30 3.97
N GLN A 79 -3.52 -24.19 3.01
CA GLN A 79 -2.69 -25.31 2.60
C GLN A 79 -1.74 -25.72 3.73
N PRO A 80 -1.68 -27.02 4.08
CA PRO A 80 -0.81 -27.48 5.16
C PRO A 80 0.66 -27.24 4.83
N THR A 81 1.48 -27.15 5.87
CA THR A 81 2.93 -27.01 5.72
C THR A 81 3.48 -28.19 4.92
N GLY A 82 4.42 -27.92 4.01
CA GLY A 82 4.99 -28.94 3.12
C GLY A 82 4.25 -29.13 1.79
N THR A 83 3.01 -28.66 1.66
CA THR A 83 2.24 -28.71 0.40
C THR A 83 1.78 -27.33 -0.06
N ARG A 84 2.43 -26.26 0.43
CA ARG A 84 2.10 -24.89 0.05
C ARG A 84 2.55 -24.64 -1.39
N ALA A 85 1.60 -24.32 -2.25
CA ALA A 85 1.77 -23.98 -3.66
C ALA A 85 0.93 -22.73 -3.96
N LEU A 86 1.35 -21.59 -3.42
CA LEU A 86 0.74 -20.28 -3.67
C LEU A 86 1.76 -19.31 -4.23
N MET A 87 1.31 -18.48 -5.17
CA MET A 87 2.06 -17.37 -5.72
C MET A 87 1.29 -16.08 -5.46
N ALA A 88 1.99 -15.07 -4.96
CA ALA A 88 1.44 -13.75 -4.75
C ALA A 88 2.34 -12.70 -5.42
N LEU A 89 1.72 -11.69 -6.02
CA LEU A 89 2.42 -10.49 -6.46
C LEU A 89 2.46 -9.52 -5.29
N VAL A 90 3.65 -9.22 -4.80
CA VAL A 90 3.89 -8.39 -3.62
C VAL A 90 5.10 -7.50 -3.87
N ASP A 91 5.21 -6.42 -3.08
CA ASP A 91 6.44 -5.65 -3.04
C ASP A 91 7.54 -6.45 -2.33
N THR A 92 8.78 -6.09 -2.63
CA THR A 92 9.99 -6.72 -2.10
C THR A 92 10.12 -6.60 -0.59
N ALA A 93 9.70 -5.49 0.01
CA ALA A 93 9.78 -5.32 1.46
C ALA A 93 8.79 -6.23 2.19
N SER A 94 7.57 -6.40 1.66
CA SER A 94 6.62 -7.39 2.14
C SER A 94 7.13 -8.82 1.97
N ALA A 95 7.78 -9.14 0.84
CA ALA A 95 8.40 -10.45 0.64
C ALA A 95 9.48 -10.75 1.69
N GLU A 96 10.39 -9.80 1.94
CA GLU A 96 11.43 -9.91 2.98
C GLU A 96 10.82 -10.06 4.37
N ARG A 97 9.82 -9.23 4.72
CA ARG A 97 9.16 -9.25 6.04
C ARG A 97 8.52 -10.60 6.37
N PHE A 98 7.95 -11.28 5.37
CA PHE A 98 7.29 -12.57 5.55
C PHE A 98 8.13 -13.77 5.14
N GLY A 99 9.42 -13.57 4.79
CA GLY A 99 10.33 -14.64 4.39
C GLY A 99 9.89 -15.38 3.14
N LEU A 100 9.26 -14.68 2.19
CA LEU A 100 8.80 -15.27 0.94
C LEU A 100 9.95 -15.47 -0.03
N VAL A 101 9.97 -16.62 -0.71
CA VAL A 101 10.91 -16.87 -1.80
C VAL A 101 10.46 -16.05 -3.01
N THR A 102 11.33 -15.15 -3.48
CA THR A 102 11.08 -14.34 -4.67
C THR A 102 11.54 -15.05 -5.94
N ALA A 103 10.70 -15.05 -6.97
CA ALA A 103 11.03 -15.60 -8.27
C ALA A 103 12.00 -14.69 -9.03
N ALA A 104 12.92 -15.28 -9.80
CA ALA A 104 13.69 -14.54 -10.79
C ALA A 104 12.83 -14.38 -12.06
N ILE A 105 12.77 -13.16 -12.60
CA ILE A 105 11.98 -12.83 -13.78
C ILE A 105 12.91 -12.58 -14.96
N ARG A 106 12.58 -13.17 -16.12
CA ARG A 106 13.32 -12.94 -17.35
C ARG A 106 13.15 -11.50 -17.81
N ASN A 107 14.25 -10.76 -17.91
CA ASN A 107 14.25 -9.38 -18.39
C ASN A 107 14.27 -9.29 -19.92
N ALA A 108 14.24 -8.06 -20.43
CA ALA A 108 14.21 -7.79 -21.87
C ALA A 108 15.48 -8.25 -22.61
N ASN A 109 16.60 -8.44 -21.90
CA ASN A 109 17.83 -9.03 -22.46
C ASN A 109 17.88 -10.56 -22.34
N GLY A 110 16.90 -11.16 -21.67
CA GLY A 110 16.75 -12.61 -21.54
C GLY A 110 17.37 -13.24 -20.31
N ALA A 111 17.98 -12.45 -19.43
CA ALA A 111 18.52 -12.91 -18.15
C ALA A 111 17.41 -13.03 -17.09
N PHE A 112 17.47 -14.06 -16.24
CA PHE A 112 16.57 -14.22 -15.10
C PHE A 112 17.13 -13.48 -13.88
N VAL A 113 16.45 -12.42 -13.46
CA VAL A 113 16.94 -11.49 -12.44
C VAL A 113 16.02 -11.50 -11.21
N LYS A 114 16.60 -11.56 -10.02
CA LYS A 114 15.88 -11.41 -8.73
C LYS A 114 15.78 -9.93 -8.34
N PRO A 115 14.77 -9.53 -7.54
CA PRO A 115 14.56 -8.13 -7.17
C PRO A 115 15.49 -7.68 -6.02
N THR A 116 16.76 -7.47 -6.33
CA THR A 116 17.77 -6.92 -5.40
C THR A 116 17.91 -5.41 -5.55
N THR A 117 18.55 -4.75 -4.56
CA THR A 117 18.91 -3.32 -4.66
C THR A 117 19.65 -3.02 -5.96
N THR A 118 20.68 -3.81 -6.30
CA THR A 118 21.47 -3.64 -7.53
C THR A 118 20.61 -3.75 -8.79
N SER A 119 19.75 -4.76 -8.87
CA SER A 119 18.91 -4.97 -10.07
C SER A 119 17.81 -3.92 -10.22
N MET A 120 17.29 -3.40 -9.11
CA MET A 120 16.30 -2.32 -9.14
C MET A 120 16.96 -0.99 -9.51
N SER A 121 18.16 -0.71 -9.00
CA SER A 121 18.95 0.44 -9.43
C SER A 121 19.36 0.35 -10.90
N ALA A 122 19.67 -0.84 -11.42
CA ALA A 122 19.94 -1.06 -12.84
C ALA A 122 18.70 -0.85 -13.72
N ALA A 123 17.50 -1.22 -13.25
CA ALA A 123 16.26 -0.91 -13.96
C ALA A 123 15.99 0.60 -13.98
N LEU A 124 16.31 1.32 -12.88
CA LEU A 124 16.14 2.77 -12.77
C LEU A 124 16.98 3.55 -13.78
N THR A 125 18.14 3.06 -14.23
CA THR A 125 18.94 3.76 -15.26
C THR A 125 18.24 3.79 -16.62
N GLY A 126 17.33 2.86 -16.88
CA GLY A 126 16.47 2.83 -18.06
C GLY A 126 15.14 3.57 -17.89
N ALA A 127 14.92 4.24 -16.75
CA ALA A 127 13.69 4.98 -16.52
C ALA A 127 13.64 6.24 -17.40
N THR A 128 12.47 6.49 -17.97
CA THR A 128 12.20 7.65 -18.82
C THR A 128 11.04 8.43 -18.25
N LEU A 129 10.95 9.72 -18.59
CA LEU A 129 9.76 10.49 -18.26
C LEU A 129 8.52 9.87 -18.92
N ASN A 130 7.39 9.92 -18.23
CA ASN A 130 6.09 9.58 -18.78
C ASN A 130 5.67 10.59 -19.88
N ALA A 131 4.54 10.34 -20.53
CA ALA A 131 4.09 11.11 -21.70
C ALA A 131 3.92 12.62 -21.41
N ASP A 132 3.43 12.98 -20.22
CA ASP A 132 3.26 14.38 -19.79
C ASP A 132 4.54 15.00 -19.20
N LYS A 133 5.64 14.25 -19.16
CA LYS A 133 6.95 14.65 -18.66
C LYS A 133 6.99 15.01 -17.16
N SER A 134 6.03 14.56 -16.36
CA SER A 134 5.96 14.87 -14.92
C SER A 134 6.76 13.89 -14.03
N VAL A 135 6.70 12.59 -14.32
CA VAL A 135 7.28 11.54 -13.47
C VAL A 135 8.14 10.57 -14.28
N LEU A 136 9.14 9.96 -13.64
CA LEU A 136 9.90 8.87 -14.26
C LEU A 136 9.13 7.57 -14.13
N VAL A 137 9.18 6.77 -15.17
CA VAL A 137 8.59 5.43 -15.21
C VAL A 137 9.69 4.49 -15.68
N VAL A 138 9.87 3.40 -14.94
CA VAL A 138 10.81 2.34 -15.31
C VAL A 138 10.27 1.65 -16.56
N ASN A 139 11.14 1.48 -17.56
CA ASN A 139 10.79 0.77 -18.78
C ASN A 139 11.07 -0.75 -18.61
N PRO A 140 10.04 -1.62 -18.55
CA PRO A 140 10.25 -3.07 -18.42
C PRO A 140 10.94 -3.69 -19.65
N ALA A 141 10.93 -2.99 -20.80
CA ALA A 141 11.63 -3.40 -22.02
C ALA A 141 13.08 -2.89 -22.10
N TYR A 142 13.60 -2.26 -21.04
CA TYR A 142 14.99 -1.79 -21.01
C TYR A 142 15.97 -2.97 -21.10
N LYS A 143 16.83 -2.94 -22.12
CA LYS A 143 17.82 -3.99 -22.38
C LYS A 143 19.04 -3.80 -21.49
N ASN A 144 19.04 -4.50 -20.36
CA ASN A 144 20.15 -4.54 -19.42
C ASN A 144 20.12 -5.88 -18.67
N ASP A 145 21.24 -6.58 -18.58
CA ASP A 145 21.34 -7.92 -17.99
C ASP A 145 20.95 -7.97 -16.50
N LEU A 146 21.11 -6.87 -15.78
CA LEU A 146 20.83 -6.76 -14.36
C LEU A 146 19.48 -6.10 -14.05
N ALA A 147 18.80 -5.51 -15.03
CA ALA A 147 17.55 -4.79 -14.76
C ALA A 147 16.44 -5.75 -14.35
N TYR A 148 15.87 -5.54 -13.16
CA TYR A 148 14.68 -6.26 -12.73
C TYR A 148 13.42 -5.69 -13.41
N PRO A 149 12.62 -6.49 -14.14
CA PRO A 149 11.57 -5.95 -15.02
C PRO A 149 10.38 -5.30 -14.32
N LEU A 150 10.13 -5.64 -13.06
CA LEU A 150 8.96 -5.13 -12.30
C LEU A 150 9.35 -4.06 -11.28
N THR A 151 10.51 -3.41 -11.43
CA THR A 151 10.88 -2.27 -10.58
C THR A 151 9.94 -1.11 -10.80
N GLN A 152 9.51 -0.48 -9.71
CA GLN A 152 8.67 0.71 -9.72
C GLN A 152 9.27 1.81 -8.85
N ILE A 153 8.91 3.06 -9.13
CA ILE A 153 9.30 4.23 -8.34
C ILE A 153 8.08 4.68 -7.54
N SER A 154 8.21 4.80 -6.23
CA SER A 154 7.18 5.40 -5.38
C SER A 154 7.32 6.92 -5.40
N TYR A 155 6.21 7.63 -5.64
CA TYR A 155 6.16 9.09 -5.72
C TYR A 155 5.34 9.68 -4.59
N ALA A 156 5.88 10.74 -3.98
CA ALA A 156 5.11 11.65 -3.17
C ALA A 156 4.43 12.69 -4.08
N ALA A 157 3.15 13.00 -3.81
CA ALA A 157 2.38 13.99 -4.57
C ALA A 157 1.68 14.97 -3.62
N THR A 158 1.55 16.22 -4.05
CA THR A 158 0.83 17.27 -3.32
C THR A 158 0.37 18.37 -4.27
N VAL A 159 -0.58 19.19 -3.82
CA VAL A 159 -1.05 20.40 -4.50
C VAL A 159 -0.69 21.60 -3.61
N PRO A 160 0.47 22.26 -3.82
CA PRO A 160 0.96 23.30 -2.90
C PRO A 160 -0.01 24.47 -2.70
N ALA A 161 -0.83 24.78 -3.70
CA ALA A 161 -1.85 25.82 -3.62
C ALA A 161 -2.98 25.50 -2.63
N ALA A 162 -3.26 24.22 -2.39
CA ALA A 162 -4.30 23.76 -1.46
C ALA A 162 -3.77 23.61 -0.02
N LEU A 163 -2.46 23.77 0.20
CA LEU A 163 -1.84 23.63 1.53
C LEU A 163 -1.72 24.98 2.25
N SER A 164 -1.87 24.97 3.57
CA SER A 164 -1.47 26.10 4.42
C SER A 164 0.06 26.27 4.40
N ALA A 165 0.56 27.44 4.81
CA ALA A 165 1.99 27.68 4.90
C ALA A 165 2.70 26.68 5.84
N LEU A 166 2.06 26.34 6.96
CA LEU A 166 2.56 25.34 7.91
C LEU A 166 2.60 23.95 7.26
N ALA A 167 1.52 23.52 6.61
CA ALA A 167 1.48 22.22 5.94
C ALA A 167 2.52 22.08 4.82
N ARG A 168 2.83 23.18 4.09
CA ARG A 168 3.93 23.19 3.11
C ARG A 168 5.29 23.02 3.77
N ALA A 169 5.52 23.63 4.93
CA ALA A 169 6.76 23.48 5.68
C ALA A 169 6.94 22.05 6.23
N ASP A 170 5.87 21.44 6.75
CA ASP A 170 5.88 20.06 7.25
C ASP A 170 6.14 19.07 6.10
N TYR A 171 5.45 19.24 4.96
CA TYR A 171 5.65 18.40 3.78
C TYR A 171 7.08 18.52 3.24
N ALA A 172 7.63 19.73 3.19
CA ALA A 172 9.03 19.94 2.81
C ALA A 172 10.01 19.27 3.79
N THR A 173 9.71 19.29 5.08
CA THR A 173 10.52 18.62 6.11
C THR A 173 10.52 17.09 5.89
N LEU A 174 9.35 16.51 5.62
CA LEU A 174 9.23 15.09 5.28
C LEU A 174 10.06 14.72 4.04
N LEU A 175 9.95 15.50 2.95
CA LEU A 175 10.70 15.24 1.72
C LEU A 175 12.21 15.36 1.92
N ASN A 176 12.67 16.35 2.69
CA ASN A 176 14.08 16.50 3.02
C ASN A 176 14.60 15.31 3.81
N TYR A 177 13.84 14.85 4.82
CA TYR A 177 14.20 13.64 5.58
C TYR A 177 14.26 12.40 4.68
N ALA A 178 13.23 12.19 3.87
CA ALA A 178 13.16 11.06 2.95
C ALA A 178 14.33 11.04 1.95
N ALA A 179 14.81 12.21 1.51
CA ALA A 179 15.96 12.35 0.62
C ALA A 179 17.32 12.38 1.32
N ALA A 180 17.35 12.46 2.65
CA ALA A 180 18.57 12.50 3.47
C ALA A 180 18.66 11.24 4.33
N ASP A 181 18.47 11.36 5.64
CA ASP A 181 18.68 10.31 6.64
C ASP A 181 17.77 9.11 6.42
N GLY A 182 16.58 9.32 5.83
CA GLY A 182 15.65 8.26 5.46
C GLY A 182 16.13 7.34 4.32
N GLN A 183 17.32 7.58 3.77
CA GLN A 183 17.98 6.66 2.82
C GLN A 183 19.00 5.72 3.51
N THR A 184 19.12 5.79 4.84
CA THR A 184 19.96 4.89 5.62
C THR A 184 19.24 3.58 5.83
N PHE A 185 19.85 2.46 5.45
CA PHE A 185 19.26 1.14 5.66
C PHE A 185 19.19 0.77 7.13
N GLY A 186 18.09 0.14 7.54
CA GLY A 186 17.99 -0.49 8.85
C GLY A 186 16.58 -0.92 9.22
N LEU A 187 16.35 -1.11 10.51
CA LEU A 187 15.10 -1.66 11.08
C LEU A 187 14.44 -0.69 12.06
N GLU A 188 15.12 0.40 12.41
CA GLU A 188 14.60 1.40 13.32
C GLU A 188 13.59 2.32 12.61
N PRO A 189 12.67 2.96 13.35
CA PRO A 189 11.73 3.93 12.78
C PRO A 189 12.46 5.03 12.01
N GLY A 190 12.09 5.20 10.74
CA GLY A 190 12.66 6.21 9.84
C GLY A 190 13.81 5.71 8.96
N GLU A 191 14.37 4.55 9.24
CA GLU A 191 15.35 3.89 8.36
C GLU A 191 14.66 3.23 7.15
N LEU A 192 15.42 3.05 6.07
CA LEU A 192 14.99 2.36 4.85
C LEU A 192 15.01 0.84 5.09
N PRO A 193 13.85 0.15 5.06
CA PRO A 193 13.84 -1.29 5.33
C PRO A 193 14.40 -2.10 4.15
N ALA A 194 14.80 -3.33 4.46
CA ALA A 194 15.17 -4.31 3.45
C ALA A 194 14.06 -4.50 2.41
N GLY A 195 14.45 -4.78 1.17
CA GLY A 195 13.55 -4.89 0.03
C GLY A 195 13.38 -3.60 -0.76
N TYR A 196 13.73 -2.41 -0.24
CA TYR A 196 13.81 -1.19 -1.05
C TYR A 196 15.20 -0.99 -1.66
N ALA A 197 15.24 -0.31 -2.81
CA ALA A 197 16.46 0.32 -3.30
C ALA A 197 16.51 1.78 -2.83
N PRO A 198 17.69 2.30 -2.42
CA PRO A 198 17.82 3.69 -2.05
C PRO A 198 17.70 4.58 -3.30
N MET A 199 17.20 5.79 -3.11
CA MET A 199 17.18 6.82 -4.15
C MET A 199 18.59 7.10 -4.65
N SER A 200 18.73 7.25 -5.97
CA SER A 200 19.97 7.73 -6.56
C SER A 200 20.27 9.16 -6.11
N ALA A 201 21.55 9.56 -6.15
CA ALA A 201 21.94 10.93 -5.80
C ALA A 201 21.17 12.01 -6.58
N ALA A 202 20.88 11.75 -7.86
CA ALA A 202 20.09 12.64 -8.70
C ALA A 202 18.63 12.77 -8.22
N LEU A 203 18.00 11.65 -7.82
CA LEU A 203 16.65 11.69 -7.25
C LEU A 203 16.62 12.39 -5.90
N ARG A 204 17.62 12.15 -5.03
CA ARG A 204 17.75 12.85 -3.74
C ARG A 204 17.85 14.36 -3.93
N ALA A 205 18.73 14.81 -4.84
CA ALA A 205 18.88 16.23 -5.15
C ALA A 205 17.58 16.85 -5.72
N LYS A 206 16.89 16.13 -6.62
CA LYS A 206 15.60 16.57 -7.17
C LYS A 206 14.54 16.71 -6.08
N THR A 207 14.45 15.74 -5.16
CA THR A 207 13.50 15.77 -4.04
C THR A 207 13.74 16.96 -3.11
N ILE A 208 15.00 17.25 -2.76
CA ILE A 208 15.37 18.41 -1.92
C ILE A 208 15.01 19.74 -2.62
N ALA A 209 15.26 19.84 -3.93
CA ALA A 209 14.87 21.02 -4.71
C ALA A 209 13.34 21.22 -4.72
N VAL A 210 12.58 20.14 -4.94
CA VAL A 210 11.10 20.18 -4.90
C VAL A 210 10.59 20.53 -3.50
N ALA A 211 11.19 19.99 -2.44
CA ALA A 211 10.85 20.35 -1.06
C ALA A 211 10.99 21.85 -0.81
N THR A 212 12.07 22.45 -1.31
CA THR A 212 12.29 23.91 -1.24
C THR A 212 11.22 24.68 -2.00
N GLN A 213 10.84 24.23 -3.20
CA GLN A 213 9.77 24.85 -3.99
C GLN A 213 8.41 24.79 -3.29
N ILE A 214 8.06 23.64 -2.71
CA ILE A 214 6.82 23.46 -1.96
C ILE A 214 6.81 24.41 -0.76
N LYS A 215 7.87 24.44 0.05
CA LYS A 215 7.95 25.34 1.23
C LYS A 215 7.77 26.80 0.85
N ASN A 216 8.40 27.22 -0.24
CA ASN A 216 8.42 28.61 -0.69
C ASN A 216 7.26 28.97 -1.64
N TYR A 217 6.35 28.04 -1.91
CA TYR A 217 5.23 28.28 -2.80
C TYR A 217 4.39 29.44 -2.28
N LYS A 218 4.26 30.47 -3.12
CA LYS A 218 3.35 31.60 -2.90
C LYS A 218 2.15 31.37 -3.82
N PRO A 219 0.95 31.16 -3.27
CA PRO A 219 -0.25 31.21 -4.09
C PRO A 219 -0.25 32.53 -4.85
N GLY A 220 -0.43 32.49 -6.17
CA GLY A 220 -0.73 33.72 -6.90
C GLY A 220 -2.00 34.34 -6.31
N VAL A 221 -2.05 35.66 -6.20
CA VAL A 221 -3.35 36.34 -6.14
C VAL A 221 -4.01 36.08 -7.48
N THR A 222 -4.89 35.08 -7.53
CA THR A 222 -5.81 34.91 -8.65
C THR A 222 -6.93 35.95 -8.45
N PRO A 223 -7.37 36.67 -9.50
CA PRO A 223 -8.51 37.57 -9.43
C PRO A 223 -9.75 36.86 -8.87
N SER A 224 -10.48 37.59 -8.02
CA SER A 224 -11.81 37.32 -7.44
C SER A 224 -12.39 35.93 -7.62
N GLU A 225 -12.68 35.30 -6.48
CA GLU A 225 -13.82 34.40 -6.31
C GLU A 225 -15.00 34.89 -7.17
N GLN A 226 -15.32 34.17 -8.25
CA GLN A 226 -16.63 34.26 -8.86
C GLN A 226 -17.54 33.44 -7.96
N THR A 227 -18.28 34.13 -7.11
CA THR A 227 -19.52 33.62 -6.55
C THR A 227 -20.38 33.13 -7.69
N VAL A 228 -20.56 31.80 -7.79
CA VAL A 228 -21.62 31.24 -8.61
C VAL A 228 -22.91 31.54 -7.83
N ASN A 229 -23.52 32.68 -8.14
CA ASN A 229 -24.92 32.91 -7.79
C ASN A 229 -25.74 31.87 -8.54
N GLU A 230 -26.33 30.95 -7.79
CA GLU A 230 -27.38 30.06 -8.25
C GLU A 230 -28.62 30.92 -8.56
N SER A 231 -28.73 31.35 -9.82
CA SER A 231 -29.94 31.98 -10.34
C SER A 231 -30.96 30.89 -10.66
N THR A 232 -31.93 30.72 -9.77
CA THR A 232 -33.18 30.01 -10.03
C THR A 232 -33.92 30.63 -11.22
N PRO A 233 -34.31 29.86 -12.25
CA PRO A 233 -35.21 30.36 -13.28
C PRO A 233 -36.66 30.26 -12.79
N THR A 234 -37.27 31.41 -12.53
CA THR A 234 -38.72 31.59 -12.54
C THR A 234 -39.14 31.87 -13.98
N ASP A 235 -39.97 31.01 -14.58
CA ASP A 235 -40.91 31.45 -15.62
C ASP A 235 -42.20 30.64 -15.55
N ALA A 236 -43.31 31.35 -15.76
CA ALA A 236 -44.68 30.95 -15.53
C ALA A 236 -45.46 30.92 -16.84
N GLY A 237 -46.23 29.84 -17.06
CA GLY A 237 -47.35 29.73 -18.01
C GLY A 237 -46.94 29.47 -19.47
N THR A 238 -47.63 28.65 -20.28
CA THR A 238 -49.00 28.13 -20.22
C THR A 238 -49.13 26.98 -21.25
N GLY A 239 -49.79 25.88 -20.90
CA GLY A 239 -50.13 24.79 -21.85
C GLY A 239 -50.59 23.51 -21.14
N ASN A 240 -51.90 23.28 -21.11
CA ASN A 240 -52.68 22.30 -20.32
C ASN A 240 -52.59 20.84 -20.91
N PRO A 241 -53.27 19.80 -20.35
CA PRO A 241 -52.63 18.70 -19.62
C PRO A 241 -52.95 17.29 -20.19
N VAL A 242 -52.23 16.25 -19.75
CA VAL A 242 -52.76 14.87 -19.75
C VAL A 242 -52.36 14.19 -18.43
N SER A 243 -53.39 13.85 -17.65
CA SER A 243 -53.37 13.13 -16.37
C SER A 243 -52.94 11.68 -16.50
N VAL A 244 -52.44 11.07 -15.41
CA VAL A 244 -52.95 9.87 -14.68
C VAL A 244 -51.93 9.59 -13.55
N GLU A 245 -52.17 10.01 -12.30
CA GLU A 245 -52.74 9.22 -11.17
C GLU A 245 -51.70 8.26 -10.50
N THR A 246 -51.24 8.54 -9.26
CA THR A 246 -51.56 7.78 -7.99
C THR A 246 -50.33 6.98 -7.50
N LEU A 247 -49.80 7.01 -6.26
CA LEU A 247 -50.28 7.29 -4.88
C LEU A 247 -49.18 7.87 -3.97
N MET A 248 -49.65 8.57 -2.92
CA MET A 248 -48.95 8.88 -1.67
C MET A 248 -48.72 7.62 -0.80
N GLU A 249 -47.66 7.59 0.01
CA GLU A 249 -47.68 7.51 1.50
C GLU A 249 -46.21 7.47 2.02
N SER A 250 -45.69 8.52 2.67
CA SER A 250 -45.69 8.80 4.13
C SER A 250 -44.86 7.84 5.01
N SER A 251 -43.75 8.34 5.55
CA SER A 251 -43.27 8.17 6.95
C SER A 251 -41.88 8.82 7.09
N THR A 252 -41.83 10.03 7.64
CA THR A 252 -41.35 10.39 8.99
C THR A 252 -39.84 10.35 9.22
N ASN A 253 -39.30 11.57 9.34
CA ASN A 253 -38.07 12.01 10.00
C ASN A 253 -37.43 11.03 11.00
N ASP A 254 -36.14 10.74 10.80
CA ASP A 254 -35.19 10.71 11.91
C ASP A 254 -33.94 11.51 11.52
N SER A 255 -33.64 12.50 12.35
CA SER A 255 -32.56 13.46 12.17
C SER A 255 -31.42 13.03 13.07
N LEU A 256 -30.37 12.47 12.50
CA LEU A 256 -29.13 12.19 13.24
C LEU A 256 -28.14 13.32 13.01
N THR A 257 -28.05 14.15 14.03
CA THR A 257 -27.00 15.12 14.30
C THR A 257 -25.62 14.47 14.24
N VAL A 258 -24.78 14.90 13.28
CA VAL A 258 -23.35 14.57 13.28
C VAL A 258 -22.66 15.54 14.25
N ASN A 259 -22.41 15.07 15.47
CA ASN A 259 -21.53 15.76 16.40
C ASN A 259 -20.10 15.73 15.85
N THR A 260 -19.58 16.92 15.55
CA THR A 260 -18.18 17.19 15.23
C THR A 260 -17.33 16.93 16.48
N ALA A 261 -16.85 15.70 16.67
CA ALA A 261 -15.80 15.40 17.64
C ALA A 261 -14.44 15.74 17.01
N GLU A 262 -13.82 16.79 17.52
CA GLU A 262 -12.44 17.18 17.23
C GLU A 262 -11.50 15.98 17.43
N THR A 263 -10.90 15.50 16.34
CA THR A 263 -9.81 14.53 16.43
C THR A 263 -8.54 15.30 16.78
N SER A 264 -8.28 15.43 18.08
CA SER A 264 -7.00 15.86 18.62
C SER A 264 -5.92 14.87 18.16
N LEU A 265 -4.96 15.38 17.38
CA LEU A 265 -3.72 14.68 17.03
C LEU A 265 -2.94 14.41 18.33
N ILE A 266 -2.95 13.17 18.80
CA ILE A 266 -1.98 12.72 19.81
C ILE A 266 -0.62 12.69 19.11
N ALA A 267 0.14 13.77 19.24
CA ALA A 267 1.57 13.76 19.00
C ALA A 267 2.19 12.73 19.95
N ALA A 268 2.67 11.61 19.40
CA ALA A 268 3.46 10.66 20.16
C ALA A 268 4.78 11.34 20.56
N THR A 269 4.86 11.83 21.79
CA THR A 269 6.11 12.24 22.42
C THR A 269 7.00 11.00 22.53
N VAL A 270 7.91 10.82 21.58
CA VAL A 270 9.01 9.85 21.68
C VAL A 270 9.91 10.28 22.82
N ASN A 271 9.68 9.73 24.01
CA ASN A 271 10.64 9.77 25.10
C ASN A 271 11.83 8.89 24.68
N PRO A 272 13.03 9.43 24.46
CA PRO A 272 14.20 8.59 24.26
C PRO A 272 14.45 7.82 25.56
N LEU A 273 14.44 6.49 25.51
CA LEU A 273 14.86 5.63 26.62
C LEU A 273 16.37 5.85 26.89
N GLY A 274 16.70 6.97 27.53
CA GLY A 274 18.01 7.28 28.04
C GLY A 274 18.38 6.36 29.19
N LYS A 275 19.66 5.95 29.26
CA LYS A 275 20.35 5.12 30.29
C LYS A 275 19.73 3.77 30.69
N VAL A 276 18.42 3.54 30.53
CA VAL A 276 17.72 2.30 30.86
C VAL A 276 18.09 1.14 29.91
N ARG A 277 18.57 1.45 28.69
CA ARG A 277 19.05 0.44 27.72
C ARG A 277 20.26 -0.40 28.19
N PHE A 278 20.99 0.05 29.21
CA PHE A 278 22.16 -0.67 29.74
C PHE A 278 21.82 -1.62 30.90
N VAL A 279 20.60 -1.57 31.44
CA VAL A 279 20.14 -2.46 32.51
C VAL A 279 20.29 -3.95 32.16
N PRO A 280 19.87 -4.44 30.97
CA PRO A 280 20.06 -5.85 30.63
C PRO A 280 21.55 -6.24 30.50
N ALA A 281 22.42 -5.34 30.05
CA ALA A 281 23.86 -5.61 29.95
C ALA A 281 24.55 -5.69 31.33
N VAL A 282 24.14 -4.86 32.29
CA VAL A 282 24.66 -4.90 33.66
C VAL A 282 24.20 -6.18 34.39
N ILE A 283 22.95 -6.61 34.19
CA ILE A 283 22.43 -7.87 34.75
C ILE A 283 23.21 -9.08 34.18
N LEU A 284 23.53 -9.05 32.89
CA LEU A 284 24.29 -10.12 32.23
C LEU A 284 25.75 -10.19 32.72
N LEU A 285 26.38 -9.04 32.99
CA LEU A 285 27.72 -9.00 33.58
C LEU A 285 27.72 -9.49 35.03
N LEU A 286 26.75 -9.09 35.86
CA LEU A 286 26.65 -9.54 37.26
C LEU A 286 26.39 -11.05 37.38
N SER A 287 25.58 -11.62 36.49
CA SER A 287 25.32 -13.07 36.46
C SER A 287 26.55 -13.89 36.02
N LEU A 288 27.39 -13.34 35.13
CA LEU A 288 28.64 -13.97 34.71
C LEU A 288 29.68 -14.00 35.87
N VAL A 289 29.75 -12.93 36.66
CA VAL A 289 30.62 -12.87 37.86
C VAL A 289 30.14 -13.83 38.95
N ALA A 290 28.82 -13.93 39.18
CA ALA A 290 28.25 -14.88 40.14
C ALA A 290 28.47 -16.35 39.72
N GLY A 291 28.39 -16.66 38.42
CA GLY A 291 28.66 -18.00 37.88
C GLY A 291 30.13 -18.42 38.03
N ALA A 292 31.08 -17.49 37.85
CA ALA A 292 32.50 -17.77 38.06
C ALA A 292 32.86 -17.93 39.54
N GLY A 293 32.22 -17.17 40.44
CA GLY A 293 32.42 -17.29 41.89
C GLY A 293 31.95 -18.62 42.48
N GLY A 294 30.82 -19.15 41.98
CA GLY A 294 30.29 -20.44 42.43
C GLY A 294 31.21 -21.63 42.12
N ALA A 295 31.87 -21.63 40.96
CA ALA A 295 32.82 -22.67 40.57
C ALA A 295 34.12 -22.63 41.42
N PHE A 296 34.50 -21.45 41.92
CA PHE A 296 35.69 -21.28 42.75
C PHE A 296 35.47 -21.74 44.20
N LEU A 297 34.27 -21.50 44.76
CA LEU A 297 33.94 -21.92 46.13
C LEU A 297 33.76 -23.45 46.27
N ILE A 298 33.29 -24.15 45.23
CA ILE A 298 33.19 -25.62 45.22
C ILE A 298 34.59 -26.29 45.20
N ARG A 299 35.62 -25.60 44.68
CA ARG A 299 37.01 -26.10 44.69
C ARG A 299 37.75 -25.90 46.02
N LEU A 300 37.35 -24.91 46.83
CA LEU A 300 37.94 -24.65 48.14
C LEU A 300 37.34 -25.50 49.29
N GLY A 301 36.15 -26.06 49.11
CA GLY A 301 35.50 -26.95 50.08
C GLY A 301 35.94 -28.43 50.03
N ARG A 302 36.98 -28.76 49.25
CA ARG A 302 37.48 -30.14 49.04
C ARG A 302 38.97 -30.32 49.35
N ALA A 303 39.57 -29.38 50.09
CA ALA A 303 40.91 -29.48 50.65
C ALA A 303 40.83 -29.65 52.17
#